data_AF-A0A7Y9BP70-F1
#
_entry.id   AF-A0A7Y9BP70-F1
#
_cell.length_a   1.000
_cell.length_b   1.000
_cell.length_c   1.000
_cell.angle_alpha   90.00
_cell.angle_beta   90.00
_cell.angle_gamma   90.00
#
_symmetry.space_group_name_H-M   'P 1'
#
loop_
_entity.id
_entity.type
_entity.pdbx_description
1 polymer ?
#
loop_
_entity_poly.entity_id
_entity_poly.type
_entity_poly.pdbx_seq_one_letter_code
_entity_poly.pdbx_strand_id
1 'polypeptide(L)'
;MDGQGTVATLLANYLFATADFALVGAAVAAPVPQWGLFATVPLHEQERALAWQRHIIEVETGLPAADNGRAPRPEYDPRARTLAQREQAKAEELTALGFADVARTTVQRMRLSYRAQGLWGLVDHRTTRTSSRTGRNDERVVAAVLEAMQRQHGRSQGTVGGLRQLTAQVLEETHGPGTVKMPAQATFYRLAKALSDPTNGPAP
;
A
#
# COMPACT_ATOMS: atom_id res chain seq x y z
N MET A 1 49.91 8.04 -7.75
CA MET A 1 48.75 8.57 -8.50
C MET A 1 48.44 7.49 -9.51
N ASP A 2 47.40 6.73 -9.22
CA ASP A 2 47.07 5.48 -9.90
C ASP A 2 45.57 5.58 -10.17
N GLY A 3 45.24 6.48 -11.11
CA GLY A 3 43.90 6.98 -11.38
C GLY A 3 43.12 6.11 -12.37
N GLN A 4 42.91 4.84 -12.04
CA GLN A 4 41.91 4.01 -12.72
C GLN A 4 41.07 3.30 -11.67
N GLY A 5 40.06 4.02 -11.17
CA GLY A 5 38.98 3.40 -10.40
C GLY A 5 38.30 2.38 -11.28
N THR A 6 38.60 1.10 -11.08
CA THR A 6 37.91 0.01 -11.77
C THR A 6 36.50 -0.07 -11.19
N VAL A 7 35.50 0.25 -12.00
CA VAL A 7 34.10 0.09 -11.63
C VAL A 7 33.73 -1.38 -11.86
N ALA A 8 33.39 -2.08 -10.79
CA ALA A 8 32.91 -3.46 -10.84
C ALA A 8 31.43 -3.51 -10.46
N THR A 9 30.65 -4.31 -11.20
CA THR A 9 29.26 -4.61 -10.86
C THR A 9 29.22 -5.87 -10.01
N LEU A 10 28.72 -5.78 -8.78
CA LEU A 10 28.56 -6.90 -7.87
C LEU A 10 27.08 -7.06 -7.52
N LEU A 11 26.64 -8.30 -7.29
CA LEU A 11 25.32 -8.54 -6.73
C LEU A 11 25.30 -8.05 -5.28
N ALA A 12 24.30 -7.25 -4.92
CA ALA A 12 24.22 -6.63 -3.60
C ALA A 12 24.16 -7.67 -2.46
N ASN A 13 23.53 -8.82 -2.68
CA ASN A 13 23.50 -9.92 -1.72
C ASN A 13 24.89 -10.51 -1.44
N TYR A 14 25.74 -10.59 -2.46
CA TYR A 14 27.10 -11.10 -2.31
C TYR A 14 27.95 -10.12 -1.52
N LEU A 15 27.82 -8.82 -1.80
CA LEU A 15 28.49 -7.76 -1.05
C LEU A 15 28.07 -7.75 0.44
N PHE A 16 26.77 -7.89 0.73
CA PHE A 16 26.28 -7.95 2.11
C PHE A 16 26.68 -9.22 2.87
N ALA A 17 27.06 -10.28 2.16
CA ALA A 17 27.48 -11.54 2.76
C ALA A 17 28.99 -11.59 3.04
N THR A 18 29.79 -10.59 2.61
CA THR A 18 31.23 -10.60 2.89
C THR A 18 31.50 -10.21 4.34
N ALA A 19 32.42 -10.93 5.00
CA ALA A 19 32.69 -10.76 6.42
C ALA A 19 33.33 -9.40 6.78
N ASP A 20 33.91 -8.74 5.78
CA ASP A 20 34.57 -7.44 5.85
C ASP A 20 33.65 -6.27 5.45
N PHE A 21 32.41 -6.56 5.04
CA PHE A 21 31.44 -5.51 4.74
C PHE A 21 30.89 -4.87 6.01
N ALA A 22 31.06 -3.56 6.13
CA ALA A 22 30.49 -2.76 7.20
C ALA A 22 29.71 -1.57 6.63
N LEU A 23 28.45 -1.42 7.04
CA LEU A 23 27.64 -0.25 6.69
C LEU A 23 27.98 0.92 7.62
N VAL A 24 28.81 1.84 7.14
CA VAL A 24 29.19 3.05 7.88
C VAL A 24 28.09 4.11 7.75
N GLY A 25 27.56 4.60 8.87
CA GLY A 25 26.49 5.61 8.89
C GLY A 25 25.08 5.05 8.74
N ALA A 26 24.88 3.75 8.98
CA ALA A 26 23.55 3.14 9.02
C ALA A 26 22.68 3.86 10.08
N ALA A 27 21.61 4.52 9.64
CA ALA A 27 20.54 4.88 10.56
C ALA A 27 19.90 3.58 11.10
N VAL A 28 19.35 3.66 12.33
CA VAL A 28 18.64 2.56 13.01
C VAL A 28 17.80 1.80 11.99
N ALA A 29 18.02 0.49 11.90
CA ALA A 29 17.29 -0.40 11.00
C ALA A 29 15.80 -0.09 11.12
N ALA A 30 15.22 0.47 10.07
CA ALA A 30 13.78 0.65 10.00
C ALA A 30 13.15 -0.74 10.17
N PRO A 31 12.05 -0.87 10.93
CA PRO A 31 11.37 -2.15 11.08
C PRO A 31 11.15 -2.76 9.69
N VAL A 32 11.47 -4.05 9.57
CA VAL A 32 11.38 -4.78 8.30
C VAL A 32 10.01 -4.50 7.71
N PRO A 33 9.92 -3.88 6.52
CA PRO A 33 8.64 -3.48 5.98
C PRO A 33 7.77 -4.73 5.84
N GLN A 34 6.52 -4.65 6.26
CA GLN A 34 5.53 -5.71 6.03
C GLN A 34 5.13 -5.72 4.56
N TRP A 35 6.09 -6.02 3.68
CA TRP A 35 5.93 -6.00 2.22
C TRP A 35 4.76 -6.86 1.76
N GLY A 36 4.57 -8.02 2.40
CA GLY A 36 3.43 -8.90 2.12
C GLY A 36 2.07 -8.23 2.39
N LEU A 37 1.97 -7.39 3.42
CA LEU A 37 0.74 -6.67 3.75
C LEU A 37 0.57 -5.39 2.91
N PHE A 38 1.67 -4.73 2.56
CA PHE A 38 1.64 -3.57 1.67
C PHE A 38 1.16 -3.96 0.26
N ALA A 39 1.55 -5.15 -0.24
CA ALA A 39 1.12 -5.65 -1.54
C ALA A 39 -0.40 -5.87 -1.65
N THR A 40 -1.12 -6.03 -0.53
CA THR A 40 -2.58 -6.21 -0.51
C THR A 40 -3.37 -4.89 -0.45
N VAL A 41 -2.69 -3.75 -0.31
CA VAL A 41 -3.31 -2.41 -0.28
C VAL A 41 -3.78 -2.01 -1.68
N PRO A 42 -4.88 -1.26 -1.86
CA PRO A 42 -5.27 -0.76 -3.19
C PRO A 42 -4.13 0.00 -3.91
N LEU A 43 -4.00 -0.16 -5.23
CA LEU A 43 -2.85 0.38 -5.98
C LEU A 43 -2.65 1.89 -5.78
N HIS A 44 -3.72 2.68 -5.82
CA HIS A 44 -3.66 4.14 -5.61
C HIS A 44 -3.14 4.53 -4.21
N GLU A 45 -3.36 3.69 -3.21
CA GLU A 45 -2.83 3.86 -1.85
C GLU A 45 -1.36 3.48 -1.78
N GLN A 46 -0.95 2.43 -2.49
CA GLN A 46 0.46 2.07 -2.62
C GLN A 46 1.26 3.20 -3.29
N GLU A 47 0.75 3.73 -4.41
CA GLU A 47 1.36 4.86 -5.13
C GLU A 47 1.48 6.09 -4.24
N ARG A 48 0.44 6.39 -3.46
CA ARG A 48 0.45 7.51 -2.52
C ARG A 48 1.48 7.31 -1.39
N ALA A 49 1.55 6.11 -0.81
CA ALA A 49 2.53 5.79 0.22
C ALA A 49 3.97 5.88 -0.32
N LEU A 50 4.22 5.38 -1.54
CA LEU A 50 5.51 5.48 -2.20
C LEU A 50 5.87 6.95 -2.55
N ALA A 51 4.89 7.77 -2.93
CA ALA A 51 5.10 9.21 -3.12
C ALA A 51 5.52 9.89 -1.80
N TRP A 52 4.80 9.61 -0.71
CA TRP A 52 5.18 10.10 0.63
C TRP A 52 6.57 9.64 1.05
N GLN A 53 6.95 8.39 0.77
CA GLN A 53 8.27 7.86 1.07
C GLN A 53 9.36 8.71 0.40
N ARG A 54 9.22 9.04 -0.89
CA ARG A 54 10.20 9.87 -1.62
C ARG A 54 10.35 11.25 -0.96
N HIS A 55 9.24 11.89 -0.61
CA HIS A 55 9.26 13.19 0.06
C HIS A 55 9.89 13.14 1.46
N ILE A 56 9.63 12.08 2.21
CA ILE A 56 10.20 11.89 3.55
C ILE A 56 11.71 11.65 3.47
N ILE A 57 12.16 10.80 2.54
CA ILE A 57 13.59 10.55 2.33
C ILE A 57 14.33 11.86 2.00
N GLU A 58 13.77 12.70 1.13
CA GLU A 58 14.37 14.00 0.80
C GLU A 58 14.40 14.94 2.00
N VAL A 59 13.34 14.99 2.82
CA VAL A 59 13.32 15.79 4.06
C VAL A 59 14.35 15.31 5.09
N GLU A 60 14.58 14.00 5.20
CA GLU A 60 15.53 13.45 6.18
C GLU A 60 16.98 13.60 5.70
N THR A 61 17.25 13.20 4.46
CA THR A 61 18.61 13.06 3.91
C THR A 61 19.08 14.30 3.16
N GLY A 62 18.16 15.14 2.69
CA GLY A 62 18.44 16.23 1.76
C GLY A 62 18.58 15.80 0.31
N LEU A 63 18.58 14.49 0.03
CA LEU A 63 18.79 13.94 -1.30
C LEU A 63 17.46 13.45 -1.91
N PRO A 64 17.17 13.77 -3.18
CA PRO A 64 16.01 13.20 -3.86
C PRO A 64 16.16 11.69 -3.96
N ALA A 65 15.10 10.94 -3.64
CA ALA A 65 15.12 9.47 -3.63
C ALA A 65 15.45 8.80 -4.99
N ALA A 66 15.41 9.55 -6.09
CA ALA A 66 15.63 9.05 -7.45
C ALA A 66 16.91 9.59 -8.12
N ASP A 67 17.69 10.46 -7.45
CA ASP A 67 18.83 11.14 -8.08
C ASP A 67 20.13 10.90 -7.30
N ASN A 68 20.83 9.83 -7.70
CA ASN A 68 21.96 9.20 -7.00
C ASN A 68 23.29 9.97 -7.14
N GLY A 69 23.33 11.28 -6.88
CA GLY A 69 24.59 12.01 -6.92
C GLY A 69 24.53 13.53 -7.03
N ARG A 70 23.35 14.14 -7.06
CA ARG A 70 23.23 15.60 -7.06
C ARG A 70 23.33 16.14 -5.63
N ALA A 71 23.97 17.30 -5.46
CA ALA A 71 24.02 17.97 -4.17
C ALA A 71 22.59 18.23 -3.64
N PRO A 72 22.37 18.16 -2.31
CA PRO A 72 21.10 18.49 -1.70
C PRO A 72 20.59 19.84 -2.18
N ARG A 73 19.28 19.93 -2.46
CA ARG A 73 18.66 21.25 -2.73
C ARG A 73 18.86 22.15 -1.50
N PRO A 74 19.18 23.44 -1.65
CA PRO A 74 19.48 24.33 -0.53
C PRO A 74 18.42 24.35 0.60
N GLU A 75 17.16 24.18 0.23
CA GLU A 75 16.02 24.08 1.15
C GLU A 75 15.97 22.78 1.97
N TYR A 76 16.68 21.73 1.54
CA TYR A 76 16.72 20.41 2.20
C TYR A 76 18.11 20.01 2.71
N ASP A 77 19.12 20.87 2.57
CA ASP A 77 20.48 20.60 3.05
C ASP A 77 20.54 20.43 4.59
N PRO A 78 20.90 19.23 5.10
CA PRO A 78 20.99 18.98 6.54
C PRO A 78 22.11 19.76 7.24
N ARG A 79 23.10 20.27 6.50
CA ARG A 79 24.18 21.09 7.06
C ARG A 79 23.77 22.54 7.27
N ALA A 80 22.82 23.03 6.47
CA ALA A 80 22.38 24.42 6.48
C ALA A 80 21.01 24.63 7.14
N ARG A 81 20.14 23.60 7.18
CA ARG A 81 18.75 23.71 7.63
C ARG A 81 18.41 22.71 8.72
N THR A 82 17.65 23.16 9.71
CA THR A 82 17.09 22.27 10.73
C THR A 82 16.02 21.36 10.12
N LEU A 83 15.77 20.22 10.75
CA LEU A 83 14.74 19.29 10.30
C LEU A 83 13.34 19.95 10.20
N ALA A 84 13.01 20.84 11.15
CA ALA A 84 11.76 21.58 11.15
C ALA A 84 11.64 22.57 9.97
N GLN A 85 12.74 23.21 9.58
CA GLN A 85 12.78 24.09 8.40
C GLN A 85 12.59 23.29 7.11
N ARG A 86 13.17 22.09 7.03
CA ARG A 86 13.02 21.18 5.88
C ARG A 86 11.60 20.63 5.76
N GLU A 87 10.95 20.31 6.88
CA GLU A 87 9.53 19.96 6.90
C GLU A 87 8.64 21.11 6.42
N GLN A 88 8.95 22.33 6.85
CA GLN A 88 8.20 23.52 6.44
C GLN A 88 8.35 23.78 4.93
N ALA A 89 9.57 23.71 4.41
CA ALA A 89 9.83 23.85 2.97
C ALA A 89 9.10 22.77 2.15
N LYS A 90 9.04 21.53 2.64
CA LYS A 90 8.32 20.46 1.95
C LYS A 90 6.80 20.65 1.97
N ALA A 91 6.25 21.14 3.09
CA ALA A 91 4.84 21.50 3.19
C ALA A 91 4.44 22.58 2.17
N GLU A 92 5.26 23.63 2.05
CA GLU A 92 5.08 24.70 1.06
C GLU A 92 5.18 24.17 -0.38
N GLU A 93 6.18 23.33 -0.67
CA GLU A 93 6.35 22.69 -1.98
C GLU A 93 5.13 21.82 -2.36
N LEU A 94 4.66 20.96 -1.45
CA LEU A 94 3.51 20.10 -1.72
C LEU A 94 2.22 20.92 -1.94
N THR A 95 2.03 21.98 -1.17
CA THR A 95 0.89 22.89 -1.35
C THR A 95 0.95 23.58 -2.71
N ALA A 96 2.14 24.06 -3.12
CA ALA A 96 2.34 24.67 -4.44
C ALA A 96 2.12 23.69 -5.61
N LEU A 97 2.37 22.39 -5.41
CA LEU A 97 2.10 21.32 -6.38
C LEU A 97 0.63 20.89 -6.44
N GLY A 98 -0.27 21.56 -5.70
CA GLY A 98 -1.71 21.32 -5.76
C GLY A 98 -2.22 20.24 -4.81
N PHE A 99 -1.39 19.78 -3.86
CA PHE A 99 -1.92 19.02 -2.72
C PHE A 99 -2.67 19.98 -1.79
N ALA A 100 -3.86 19.57 -1.32
CA ALA A 100 -4.65 20.38 -0.38
C ALA A 100 -3.81 20.77 0.85
N ASP A 101 -3.80 22.08 1.17
CA ASP A 101 -3.04 22.76 2.24
C ASP A 101 -2.26 21.82 3.18
N VAL A 102 -1.08 21.41 2.73
CA VAL A 102 -0.25 20.45 3.48
C VAL A 102 0.49 21.22 4.57
N ALA A 103 0.00 21.14 5.80
CA ALA A 103 0.70 21.73 6.94
C ALA A 103 2.02 21.01 7.28
N ARG A 104 2.98 21.73 7.88
CA ARG A 104 4.24 21.16 8.42
C ARG A 104 3.99 19.97 9.34
N THR A 105 2.96 20.06 10.18
CA THR A 105 2.57 18.99 11.13
C THR A 105 2.15 17.71 10.41
N THR A 106 1.60 17.81 9.20
CA THR A 106 1.31 16.65 8.35
C THR A 106 2.59 15.98 7.90
N VAL A 107 3.56 16.74 7.38
CA VAL A 107 4.88 16.20 6.98
C VAL A 107 5.59 15.55 8.16
N GLN A 108 5.56 16.20 9.33
CA GLN A 108 6.10 15.67 10.57
C GLN A 108 5.46 14.34 10.97
N ARG A 109 4.13 14.28 10.98
CA ARG A 109 3.38 13.07 11.30
C ARG A 109 3.74 11.92 10.35
N MET A 110 3.73 12.17 9.04
CA MET A 110 4.04 11.13 8.05
C MET A 110 5.47 10.60 8.22
N ARG A 111 6.46 11.48 8.48
CA ARG A 111 7.83 11.04 8.79
C ARG A 111 7.90 10.17 10.04
N LEU A 112 7.26 10.57 11.13
CA LEU A 112 7.26 9.80 12.37
C LEU A 112 6.60 8.42 12.16
N SER A 113 5.49 8.37 11.43
CA SER A 113 4.85 7.10 11.06
C SER A 113 5.76 6.22 10.21
N TYR A 114 6.47 6.80 9.24
CA TYR A 114 7.42 6.06 8.40
C TYR A 114 8.59 5.50 9.20
N ARG A 115 9.16 6.26 10.16
CA ARG A 115 10.20 5.73 11.06
C ARG A 115 9.71 4.57 11.92
N ALA A 116 8.47 4.65 12.38
CA ALA A 116 7.90 3.65 13.28
C ALA A 116 7.44 2.38 12.58
N GLN A 117 6.97 2.46 11.33
CA GLN A 117 6.25 1.36 10.65
C GLN A 117 6.68 1.14 9.20
N GLY A 118 7.68 1.89 8.70
CA GLY A 118 8.07 1.88 7.30
C GLY A 118 6.94 2.35 6.39
N LEU A 119 6.86 1.75 5.18
CA LEU A 119 5.80 2.06 4.20
C LEU A 119 4.38 1.84 4.75
N TRP A 120 4.20 0.90 5.69
CA TRP A 120 2.90 0.61 6.27
C TRP A 120 2.31 1.83 6.99
N GLY A 121 3.13 2.62 7.68
CA GLY A 121 2.69 3.83 8.39
C GLY A 121 2.30 5.00 7.47
N LEU A 122 2.52 4.88 6.16
CA LEU A 122 2.15 5.89 5.16
C LEU A 122 0.83 5.59 4.44
N VAL A 123 0.25 4.42 4.71
CA VAL A 123 -1.02 4.01 4.13
C VAL A 123 -2.17 4.62 4.93
N ASP A 124 -3.24 5.09 4.26
CA ASP A 124 -4.45 5.45 5.00
C ASP A 124 -5.20 4.16 5.39
N HIS A 125 -5.12 3.79 6.66
CA HIS A 125 -5.75 2.55 7.10
C HIS A 125 -7.29 2.55 6.99
N ARG A 126 -7.91 3.71 6.74
CA ARG A 126 -9.35 3.78 6.41
C ARG A 126 -9.65 3.23 5.03
N THR A 127 -8.67 3.20 4.13
CA THR A 127 -8.78 2.62 2.80
C THR A 127 -8.18 1.21 2.74
N THR A 128 -7.33 0.82 3.71
CA THR A 128 -6.91 -0.60 3.92
C THR A 128 -7.95 -1.44 4.62
N ARG A 129 -8.81 -0.85 5.45
CA ARG A 129 -10.17 -1.39 5.58
C ARG A 129 -10.76 -1.24 4.20
N THR A 130 -10.69 -2.31 3.42
CA THR A 130 -11.36 -2.46 2.13
C THR A 130 -12.55 -1.53 2.14
N SER A 131 -12.48 -0.43 1.38
CA SER A 131 -13.69 0.33 1.08
C SER A 131 -14.57 -0.69 0.40
N SER A 132 -15.42 -1.31 1.20
CA SER A 132 -15.96 -2.59 0.82
C SER A 132 -16.88 -2.27 -0.35
N ARG A 133 -16.49 -2.78 -1.52
CA ARG A 133 -17.31 -2.78 -2.73
C ARG A 133 -18.72 -3.33 -2.47
N THR A 134 -18.87 -3.98 -1.32
CA THR A 134 -20.03 -4.65 -0.78
C THR A 134 -20.68 -3.88 0.40
N GLY A 135 -20.12 -2.79 0.92
CA GLY A 135 -20.59 -2.11 2.13
C GLY A 135 -20.31 -2.93 3.41
N ARG A 136 -21.04 -2.71 4.52
CA ARG A 136 -20.88 -3.47 5.80
C ARG A 136 -21.23 -4.97 5.70
N ASN A 137 -21.12 -5.60 4.54
CA ASN A 137 -21.39 -7.02 4.35
C ASN A 137 -20.23 -7.86 4.88
N ASP A 138 -20.57 -8.93 5.59
CA ASP A 138 -19.63 -9.91 6.15
C ASP A 138 -18.73 -10.49 5.05
N GLU A 139 -17.41 -10.47 5.25
CA GLU A 139 -16.42 -10.93 4.28
C GLU A 139 -16.61 -12.41 3.89
N ARG A 140 -17.10 -13.23 4.81
CA ARG A 140 -17.41 -14.65 4.56
C ARG A 140 -18.54 -14.80 3.54
N VAL A 141 -19.52 -13.90 3.58
CA VAL A 141 -20.61 -13.85 2.59
C VAL A 141 -20.07 -13.41 1.23
N VAL A 142 -19.17 -12.43 1.18
CA VAL A 142 -18.56 -11.97 -0.08
C VAL A 142 -17.77 -13.10 -0.74
N ALA A 143 -16.96 -13.82 0.04
CA ALA A 143 -16.19 -14.98 -0.44
C ALA A 143 -17.12 -16.07 -0.99
N ALA A 144 -18.19 -16.41 -0.27
CA ALA A 144 -19.16 -17.41 -0.72
C ALA A 144 -19.90 -17.01 -2.00
N VAL A 145 -20.19 -15.71 -2.22
CA VAL A 145 -20.81 -15.23 -3.46
C VAL A 145 -19.86 -15.39 -4.65
N LEU A 146 -18.58 -15.04 -4.49
CA LEU A 146 -17.58 -15.18 -5.55
C LEU A 146 -17.36 -16.65 -5.91
N GLU A 147 -17.31 -17.54 -4.91
CA GLU A 147 -17.22 -18.97 -5.14
C GLU A 147 -18.47 -19.53 -5.85
N ALA A 148 -19.66 -19.10 -5.43
CA ALA A 148 -20.90 -19.48 -6.09
C ALA A 148 -20.92 -19.01 -7.56
N MET A 149 -20.45 -17.80 -7.85
CA MET A 149 -20.29 -17.30 -9.22
C MET A 149 -19.31 -18.16 -10.04
N GLN A 150 -18.19 -18.56 -9.44
CA GLN A 150 -17.20 -19.44 -10.11
C GLN A 150 -17.78 -20.82 -10.41
N ARG A 151 -18.47 -21.44 -9.45
CA ARG A 151 -19.18 -22.72 -9.63
C ARG A 151 -20.27 -22.62 -10.71
N GLN A 152 -20.86 -21.44 -10.90
CA GLN A 152 -21.88 -21.18 -11.90
C GLN A 152 -21.30 -20.92 -13.30
N HIS A 153 -20.08 -20.40 -13.45
CA HIS A 153 -19.45 -20.21 -14.77
C HIS A 153 -19.21 -21.52 -15.54
N GLY A 154 -19.08 -22.65 -14.83
CA GLY A 154 -18.95 -23.99 -15.45
C GLY A 154 -20.27 -24.65 -15.86
N ARG A 155 -21.41 -24.00 -15.63
CA ARG A 155 -22.76 -24.49 -15.96
C ARG A 155 -23.52 -23.34 -16.64
N SER A 156 -24.56 -23.62 -17.43
CA SER A 156 -25.35 -22.56 -18.08
C SER A 156 -25.70 -21.44 -17.11
N GLN A 157 -25.52 -20.16 -17.51
CA GLN A 157 -25.70 -18.98 -16.66
C GLN A 157 -27.04 -19.03 -15.93
N GLY A 158 -27.04 -19.53 -14.69
CA GLY A 158 -28.26 -19.70 -13.91
C GLY A 158 -28.83 -18.37 -13.42
N THR A 159 -30.03 -18.41 -12.85
CA THR A 159 -30.69 -17.21 -12.33
C THR A 159 -29.99 -16.67 -11.08
N VAL A 160 -30.17 -15.37 -10.79
CA VAL A 160 -29.67 -14.73 -9.57
C VAL A 160 -30.25 -15.39 -8.29
N GLY A 161 -31.45 -15.98 -8.39
CA GLY A 161 -32.03 -16.81 -7.33
C GLY A 161 -31.24 -18.10 -7.09
N GLY A 162 -30.80 -18.77 -8.15
CA GLY A 162 -29.91 -19.94 -8.07
C GLY A 162 -28.54 -19.60 -7.47
N LEU A 163 -27.98 -18.44 -7.82
CA LEU A 163 -26.73 -17.94 -7.21
C LEU A 163 -26.87 -17.75 -5.69
N ARG A 164 -28.03 -17.25 -5.23
CA ARG A 164 -28.32 -17.09 -3.80
C ARG A 164 -28.37 -18.41 -3.05
N GLN A 165 -29.01 -19.42 -3.64
CA GLN A 165 -29.09 -20.76 -3.05
C GLN A 165 -27.70 -21.41 -2.98
N LEU A 166 -26.91 -21.30 -4.06
CA LEU A 166 -25.55 -21.82 -4.10
C LEU A 166 -24.63 -21.10 -3.12
N THR A 167 -24.78 -19.79 -2.94
CA THR A 167 -24.05 -19.04 -1.91
C THR A 167 -24.37 -19.56 -0.51
N ALA A 168 -25.65 -19.82 -0.20
CA ALA A 168 -26.05 -20.38 1.08
C ALA A 168 -25.42 -21.76 1.31
N GLN A 169 -25.39 -22.61 0.27
CA GLN A 169 -24.74 -23.91 0.33
C GLN A 169 -23.23 -23.77 0.61
N VAL A 170 -22.52 -22.88 -0.08
CA VAL A 170 -21.08 -22.63 0.17
C VAL A 170 -20.84 -22.14 1.61
N LEU A 171 -21.72 -21.30 2.15
CA LEU A 171 -21.60 -20.84 3.54
C LEU A 171 -21.74 -21.99 4.54
N GLU A 172 -22.69 -22.90 4.30
CA GLU A 172 -22.89 -24.08 5.15
C GLU A 172 -21.73 -25.09 5.02
N GLU A 173 -21.24 -25.34 3.80
CA GLU A 173 -20.09 -26.23 3.54
C GLU A 173 -18.82 -25.73 4.23
N THR A 174 -18.54 -24.42 4.15
CA THR A 174 -17.26 -23.84 4.62
C THR A 174 -17.26 -23.50 6.10
N HIS A 175 -18.40 -23.07 6.66
CA HIS A 175 -18.46 -22.57 8.03
C HIS A 175 -19.36 -23.38 8.96
N GLY A 176 -20.06 -24.38 8.43
CA GLY A 176 -21.05 -25.17 9.15
C GLY A 176 -22.45 -24.53 9.14
N PRO A 177 -23.50 -25.33 9.38
CA PRO A 177 -24.89 -24.87 9.30
C PRO A 177 -25.18 -23.71 10.27
N GLY A 178 -25.71 -22.60 9.74
CA GLY A 178 -26.16 -21.46 10.54
C GLY A 178 -25.07 -20.58 11.14
N THR A 179 -23.79 -20.89 10.94
CA THR A 179 -22.65 -20.11 11.46
C THR A 179 -22.57 -18.71 10.84
N VAL A 180 -22.88 -18.60 9.56
CA VAL A 180 -22.92 -17.32 8.82
C VAL A 180 -24.33 -17.11 8.29
N LYS A 181 -24.98 -16.03 8.74
CA LYS A 181 -26.33 -15.70 8.28
C LYS A 181 -26.30 -15.11 6.88
N MET A 182 -27.15 -15.64 6.02
CA MET A 182 -27.36 -15.09 4.67
C MET A 182 -27.91 -13.66 4.76
N PRO A 183 -27.39 -12.68 4.01
CA PRO A 183 -27.94 -11.34 3.98
C PRO A 183 -29.36 -11.33 3.40
N ALA A 184 -30.09 -10.25 3.72
CA ALA A 184 -31.39 -9.98 3.11
C ALA A 184 -31.29 -9.97 1.58
N GLN A 185 -32.35 -10.39 0.90
CA GLN A 185 -32.38 -10.58 -0.55
C GLN A 185 -31.98 -9.33 -1.35
N ALA A 186 -32.45 -8.14 -0.94
CA ALA A 186 -32.07 -6.87 -1.57
C ALA A 186 -30.57 -6.56 -1.41
N THR A 187 -30.00 -6.85 -0.24
CA THR A 187 -28.57 -6.69 0.02
C THR A 187 -27.73 -7.67 -0.79
N PHE A 188 -28.19 -8.92 -0.89
CA PHE A 188 -27.57 -9.95 -1.71
C PHE A 188 -27.55 -9.57 -3.19
N TYR A 189 -28.66 -9.08 -3.75
CA TYR A 189 -28.70 -8.70 -5.17
C TYR A 189 -27.85 -7.47 -5.49
N ARG A 190 -27.78 -6.50 -4.57
CA ARG A 190 -26.83 -5.39 -4.69
C ARG A 190 -25.37 -5.88 -4.68
N LEU A 191 -25.07 -6.82 -3.78
CA LEU A 191 -23.76 -7.44 -3.66
C LEU A 191 -23.38 -8.21 -4.93
N ALA A 192 -24.26 -9.09 -5.41
CA ALA A 192 -24.05 -9.85 -6.64
C ALA A 192 -23.85 -8.92 -7.84
N LYS A 193 -24.69 -7.88 -7.99
CA LYS A 193 -24.55 -6.89 -9.06
C LYS A 193 -23.20 -6.17 -9.02
N ALA A 194 -22.73 -5.77 -7.83
CA ALA A 194 -21.43 -5.11 -7.66
C ALA A 194 -20.24 -6.04 -7.96
N LEU A 195 -20.41 -7.37 -7.80
CA LEU A 195 -19.38 -8.37 -8.08
C LEU A 195 -19.40 -8.87 -9.53
N SER A 196 -20.54 -8.79 -10.23
CA SER A 196 -20.68 -9.22 -11.63
C SER A 196 -20.33 -8.15 -12.67
N ASP A 197 -20.08 -6.90 -12.27
CA ASP A 197 -19.77 -5.81 -13.21
C ASP A 197 -18.32 -5.92 -13.72
N PRO A 198 -18.09 -6.17 -15.03
CA PRO A 198 -16.76 -6.40 -15.59
C PRO A 198 -15.87 -5.15 -15.61
N THR A 199 -16.45 -3.95 -15.45
CA THR A 199 -15.66 -2.70 -15.28
C THR A 199 -14.98 -2.60 -13.91
N ASN A 200 -15.24 -3.57 -13.03
CA ASN A 200 -14.74 -3.61 -11.67
C ASN A 200 -13.92 -4.89 -11.37
N GLY A 201 -13.40 -5.60 -12.37
CA GLY A 201 -12.44 -6.71 -12.16
C GLY A 201 -10.98 -6.24 -12.22
N PRO A 202 -10.01 -6.93 -11.59
CA PRO A 202 -8.61 -6.70 -11.92
C PRO A 202 -8.43 -7.05 -13.41
N ALA A 203 -7.71 -6.19 -14.14
CA ALA A 203 -7.25 -6.51 -15.48
C ALA A 203 -6.48 -7.86 -15.44
N PRO A 204 -6.61 -8.69 -16.49
CA PRO A 204 -6.06 -10.05 -16.52
C PRO A 204 -4.53 -10.10 -16.35
#